data_AF-A0A1G8R6T2-F1
#
_entry.id   AF-A0A1G8R6T2-F1
#
_cell.length_a   1.000
_cell.length_b   1.000
_cell.length_c   1.000
_cell.angle_alpha   90.00
_cell.angle_beta   90.00
_cell.angle_gamma   90.00
#
_symmetry.space_group_name_H-M   'P 1'
#
loop_
_entity.id
_entity.type
_entity.pdbx_description
1 polymer ?
#
loop_
_entity_poly.entity_id
_entity_poly.type
_entity_poly.pdbx_seq_one_letter_code
_entity_poly.pdbx_strand_id
1 'polypeptide(L)' 'MEYAGIGGLIVLALDIWAIVSVIGSRASTGAKVLWVLLILVLPILGFIIWLIAGPRSSRSVV' A
#
# COMPACT_ATOMS: atom_id res chain seq x y z
N MET A 1 26.85 3.74 7.77
CA MET A 1 25.57 4.47 7.78
C MET A 1 24.48 3.42 7.61
N GLU A 2 23.99 2.87 8.72
CA GLU A 2 23.02 1.76 8.72
C GLU A 2 21.62 2.30 8.37
N TYR A 3 21.41 2.60 7.09
CA TYR A 3 20.08 2.92 6.57
C TYR A 3 19.18 1.69 6.40
N ALA A 4 19.66 0.50 6.81
CA ALA A 4 18.88 -0.73 6.94
C ALA A 4 18.51 -1.02 8.40
N GLY A 5 18.23 0.02 9.18
CA GLY A 5 17.67 -0.12 10.53
C GLY A 5 16.15 -0.32 10.53
N ILE A 6 15.58 -0.41 11.73
CA ILE A 6 14.14 -0.63 12.02
C ILE A 6 13.21 0.25 11.16
N GLY A 7 13.60 1.47 10.80
CA GLY A 7 12.81 2.36 9.95
C GLY A 7 12.48 1.78 8.57
N GLY A 8 13.43 1.09 7.93
CA GLY A 8 13.18 0.42 6.64
C GLY A 8 12.22 -0.76 6.78
N LEU A 9 12.30 -1.50 7.89
CA LEU A 9 11.37 -2.59 8.20
C LEU A 9 9.94 -2.08 8.46
N ILE A 10 9.80 -0.93 9.12
CA ILE A 10 8.49 -0.29 9.32
C ILE A 10 7.90 0.11 7.96
N VAL A 11 8.66 0.78 7.09
CA VAL A 11 8.17 1.16 5.76
C VAL A 11 7.76 -0.08 4.95
N LEU A 12 8.58 -1.12 4.95
CA LEU A 12 8.25 -2.38 4.28
C LEU A 12 6.96 -3.01 4.83
N ALA A 13 6.77 -3.02 6.15
CA ALA A 13 5.55 -3.55 6.77
C ALA A 13 4.31 -2.73 6.38
N LEU A 14 4.44 -1.40 6.30
CA LEU A 14 3.38 -0.49 5.87
C LEU A 14 3.04 -0.69 4.38
N ASP A 15 4.05 -0.86 3.53
CA ASP A 15 3.85 -1.13 2.10
C ASP A 15 3.13 -2.47 1.89
N ILE A 16 3.53 -3.53 2.61
CA ILE A 16 2.84 -4.83 2.57
C ILE A 16 1.37 -4.67 2.98
N TRP A 17 1.11 -3.96 4.07
CA TRP A 17 -0.26 -3.72 4.54
C TRP A 17 -1.10 -2.97 3.49
N ALA A 18 -0.54 -1.92 2.88
CA ALA A 18 -1.20 -1.18 1.82
C ALA A 18 -1.51 -2.07 0.61
N ILE A 19 -0.54 -2.87 0.15
CA ILE A 19 -0.70 -3.80 -0.98
C ILE A 19 -1.81 -4.83 -0.68
N VAL A 20 -1.82 -5.43 0.52
CA VAL A 20 -2.85 -6.38 0.93
C VAL A 20 -4.24 -5.73 0.90
N SER A 21 -4.35 -4.49 1.39
CA SER A 21 -5.63 -3.76 1.33
C SER A 21 -6.05 -3.41 -0.09
N VAL A 22 -5.11 -3.06 -0.99
CA VAL A 22 -5.41 -2.81 -2.41
C VAL A 22 -5.93 -4.09 -3.08
N ILE A 23 -5.27 -5.23 -2.84
CA ILE A 23 -5.67 -6.52 -3.41
C ILE A 23 -7.05 -6.95 -2.89
N GLY A 24 -7.34 -6.72 -1.61
CA GLY A 24 -8.64 -6.99 -0.97
C GLY A 24 -9.73 -5.96 -1.26
N SER A 25 -9.46 -4.95 -2.09
CA SER A 25 -10.44 -3.93 -2.48
C SER A 25 -11.34 -4.37 -3.65
N ARG A 26 -12.45 -3.67 -3.84
CA ARG A 26 -13.36 -3.82 -4.99
C ARG A 26 -12.88 -3.11 -6.26
N ALA A 27 -11.65 -2.57 -6.27
CA ALA A 27 -11.08 -1.93 -7.45
C ALA A 27 -10.87 -2.95 -8.59
N SER A 28 -10.90 -2.48 -9.83
CA SER A 28 -10.57 -3.32 -10.99
C SER A 28 -9.12 -3.80 -10.94
N THR A 29 -8.81 -4.90 -11.64
CA THR A 29 -7.44 -5.46 -11.69
C THR A 29 -6.42 -4.43 -12.16
N GLY A 30 -6.73 -3.64 -13.20
CA GLY A 30 -5.84 -2.58 -13.68
C GLY A 30 -5.56 -1.50 -12.63
N ALA A 31 -6.58 -1.08 -11.88
CA ALA A 31 -6.40 -0.12 -10.79
C ALA A 31 -5.56 -0.69 -9.65
N LYS A 32 -5.74 -1.98 -9.30
CA LYS A 32 -4.90 -2.66 -8.29
C LYS A 32 -3.43 -2.66 -8.69
N VAL A 33 -3.13 -3.02 -9.93
CA VAL A 33 -1.76 -3.04 -10.45
C VAL A 33 -1.15 -1.65 -10.42
N LEU A 34 -1.88 -0.61 -10.83
CA LEU A 34 -1.41 0.78 -10.80
C LEU A 34 -1.07 1.23 -9.37
N TRP A 35 -1.93 0.92 -8.40
CA TRP A 35 -1.70 1.26 -6.99
C TRP A 35 -0.51 0.52 -6.39
N VAL A 36 -0.35 -0.77 -6.68
CA VAL A 36 0.81 -1.56 -6.22
C VAL A 36 2.11 -1.03 -6.83
N LEU A 37 2.12 -0.71 -8.12
CA LEU A 37 3.27 -0.07 -8.76
C LEU A 37 3.62 1.27 -8.14
N LEU A 38 2.61 2.10 -7.85
CA LEU A 38 2.80 3.41 -7.22
C LEU A 38 3.44 3.28 -5.83
N ILE A 39 2.99 2.34 -5.00
CA ILE A 39 3.56 2.05 -3.68
C ILE A 39 4.99 1.50 -3.82
N LEU A 40 5.26 0.58 -4.74
CA LEU A 40 6.59 -0.01 -4.90
C LEU A 40 7.65 0.97 -5.42
N VAL A 41 7.31 1.85 -6.35
CA VAL A 41 8.25 2.83 -6.93
C VAL A 41 8.49 3.99 -5.96
N LEU A 42 7.46 4.38 -5.21
CA LEU A 42 7.53 5.43 -4.21
C LEU A 42 7.01 4.87 -2.88
N PRO A 43 7.82 4.19 -2.05
CA PRO A 43 7.33 3.54 -0.83
C PRO A 43 6.70 4.54 0.14
N ILE A 44 7.45 5.56 0.57
CA ILE A 44 6.93 6.53 1.54
C ILE A 44 5.79 7.37 0.96
N LEU A 45 5.97 7.95 -0.23
CA LEU A 45 4.97 8.82 -0.87
C LEU A 45 3.75 8.03 -1.33
N GLY A 46 3.97 6.85 -1.90
CA GLY A 46 2.91 5.97 -2.37
C GLY A 46 2.07 5.41 -1.23
N PHE A 47 2.69 5.07 -0.09
CA PHE A 47 1.97 4.75 1.13
C PHE A 47 1.12 5.93 1.63
N ILE A 48 1.65 7.15 1.64
CA ILE A 48 0.90 8.36 2.04
C ILE A 48 -0.29 8.62 1.10
N ILE A 49 -0.08 8.53 -0.21
CA ILE A 49 -1.13 8.71 -1.22
C ILE A 49 -2.20 7.63 -1.04
N TRP A 50 -1.79 6.39 -0.79
CA TRP A 50 -2.70 5.27 -0.53
C TRP A 50 -3.48 5.47 0.78
N LEU A 51 -2.89 6.05 1.83
CA LEU A 51 -3.64 6.36 3.05
C LEU A 51 -4.81 7.32 2.80
N ILE A 52 -4.64 8.29 1.90
CA ILE A 52 -5.66 9.33 1.65
C ILE A 52 -6.68 8.86 0.61
N ALA A 53 -6.21 8.31 -0.51
CA ALA A 53 -7.03 8.01 -1.69
C ALA A 53 -6.99 6.53 -2.13
N GLY A 54 -6.27 5.69 -1.38
CA GLY A 54 -6.09 4.29 -1.70
C GLY A 54 -7.40 3.49 -1.59
N PRO A 55 -7.61 2.52 -2.50
CA PRO A 55 -8.80 1.69 -2.48
C PRO A 55 -8.77 0.81 -1.24
N ARG A 56 -9.70 1.07 -0.31
CA ARG A 56 -9.82 0.30 0.93
C ARG A 56 -10.70 -0.93 0.71
N SER A 57 -10.39 -2.01 1.40
CA SER A 57 -11.28 -3.17 1.45
C SER A 57 -12.64 -2.72 2.01
N SER A 58 -13.71 -2.89 1.23
CA SER A 58 -15.06 -2.62 1.72
C SER A 58 -15.39 -3.71 2.72
N ARG A 59 -15.32 -3.39 4.01
CA ARG A 59 -15.79 -4.27 5.08
C ARG A 59 -17.27 -4.51 4.82
N SER A 60 -17.61 -5.66 4.25
CA SER A 60 -18.99 -6.11 4.18
C SER A 60 -19.45 -6.28 5.62
N VAL A 61 -20.20 -5.31 6.12
CA VAL A 61 -20.95 -5.47 7.37
C VAL A 61 -22.07 -6.42 7.01
N VAL A 62 -21.85 -7.70 7.26
CA VAL A 62 -22.89 -8.74 7.22
C VAL A 62 -23.59 -8.74 8.56
#